data_AF-A0A838D4Y3-F1
#
_entry.id   AF-A0A838D4Y3-F1
#
_cell.length_a   1.000
_cell.length_b   1.000
_cell.length_c   1.000
_cell.angle_alpha   90.00
_cell.angle_beta   90.00
_cell.angle_gamma   90.00
#
_symmetry.space_group_name_H-M   'P 1'
#
loop_
_entity.id
_entity.type
_entity.pdbx_description
1 polymer ?
#
loop_
_entity_poly.entity_id
_entity_poly.type
_entity_poly.pdbx_seq_one_letter_code
_entity_poly.pdbx_strand_id
1 'polypeptide(L)'
;MDLSFFPDYLISIITDSIEVKQFLIKDNYVTDKDKDNINTISAVFEFHGSIKEFEGQLTSILLKNSIKEYVIAQDMEKENTIAILKSGDLRQLGILVCDFCGALFHSEDEKYIHQRAHYFY
;
A
#
# COMPACT_ATOMS: atom_id res chain seq x y z
N MET A 1 14.41 -8.34 10.40
CA MET A 1 14.43 -6.97 9.85
C MET A 1 13.15 -6.32 10.31
N ASP A 2 13.26 -5.23 11.05
CA ASP A 2 12.11 -4.59 11.71
C ASP A 2 11.47 -3.62 10.70
N LEU A 3 10.34 -4.01 10.10
CA LEU A 3 9.66 -3.28 9.01
C LEU A 3 8.64 -2.25 9.53
N SER A 4 8.87 -1.78 10.74
CA SER A 4 7.89 -1.11 11.57
C SER A 4 8.07 0.39 11.57
N PHE A 5 7.72 1.00 10.45
CA PHE A 5 7.39 2.41 10.44
C PHE A 5 6.19 2.61 9.52
N PHE A 6 5.04 2.16 10.02
CA PHE A 6 3.77 2.68 9.58
C PHE A 6 3.46 3.92 10.44
N PRO A 7 3.70 5.13 9.93
CA PRO A 7 3.57 6.31 10.76
C PRO A 7 2.08 6.61 10.96
N ASP A 8 1.69 6.98 12.18
CA ASP A 8 0.29 7.19 12.55
C ASP A 8 -0.45 8.14 11.58
N TYR A 9 0.26 9.09 10.94
CA TYR A 9 -0.33 10.00 9.94
C TYR A 9 -0.87 9.30 8.70
N LEU A 10 -0.26 8.18 8.27
CA LEU A 10 -0.64 7.46 7.07
C LEU A 10 -1.98 6.73 7.26
N ILE A 11 -2.23 6.21 8.47
CA ILE A 11 -3.53 5.66 8.85
C ILE A 11 -4.58 6.73 8.69
N SER A 12 -4.39 7.89 9.32
CA SER A 12 -5.36 8.98 9.26
C SER A 12 -5.62 9.43 7.83
N ILE A 13 -4.59 9.58 6.99
CA ILE A 13 -4.77 9.93 5.57
C ILE A 13 -5.61 8.89 4.82
N ILE A 14 -5.35 7.60 5.04
CA ILE A 14 -6.09 6.50 4.39
C ILE A 14 -7.54 6.45 4.92
N THR A 15 -7.72 6.45 6.24
CA THR A 15 -9.04 6.34 6.87
C THR A 15 -9.90 7.57 6.66
N ASP A 16 -9.30 8.75 6.51
CA ASP A 16 -10.03 10.00 6.29
C ASP A 16 -10.38 10.25 4.82
N SER A 17 -9.73 9.53 3.89
CA SER A 17 -9.99 9.64 2.46
C SER A 17 -11.44 9.31 2.11
N ILE A 18 -12.00 10.09 1.17
CA ILE A 18 -13.39 9.90 0.70
C ILE A 18 -13.50 8.58 -0.05
N GLU A 19 -12.45 8.21 -0.78
CA GLU A 19 -12.31 6.99 -1.56
C GLU A 19 -12.47 5.74 -0.70
N VAL A 20 -11.76 5.66 0.44
CA VAL A 20 -11.93 4.53 1.37
C VAL A 20 -13.30 4.55 2.01
N LYS A 21 -13.78 5.71 2.50
CA LYS A 21 -15.09 5.82 3.15
C LYS A 21 -16.26 5.36 2.28
N GLN A 22 -16.16 5.50 0.96
CA GLN A 22 -17.17 5.04 0.00
C GLN A 22 -17.14 3.52 -0.24
N PHE A 23 -15.98 2.88 -0.06
CA PHE A 23 -15.80 1.44 -0.25
C PHE A 23 -16.08 0.64 1.02
N LEU A 24 -15.95 1.25 2.20
CA LEU A 24 -16.17 0.59 3.47
C LEU A 24 -17.63 0.26 3.72
N ILE A 25 -17.87 -0.92 4.27
CA ILE A 25 -19.13 -1.27 4.93
C ILE A 25 -19.14 -0.51 6.27
N LYS A 26 -19.66 0.72 6.23
CA LYS A 26 -19.98 1.64 7.34
C LYS A 26 -19.22 1.42 8.68
N ASP A 27 -18.24 2.28 8.96
CA ASP A 27 -17.54 2.43 10.26
C ASP A 27 -16.81 1.19 10.82
N ASN A 28 -16.54 0.16 10.02
CA ASN A 28 -15.79 -1.02 10.47
C ASN A 28 -14.31 -0.97 10.04
N TYR A 29 -13.51 -0.08 10.67
CA TYR A 29 -12.08 -0.33 10.73
C TYR A 29 -11.59 -0.40 12.17
N VAL A 30 -10.89 -1.48 12.49
CA VAL A 30 -10.26 -1.68 13.79
C VAL A 30 -8.76 -1.56 13.58
N THR A 31 -8.14 -0.61 14.27
CA THR A 31 -6.69 -0.55 14.40
C THR A 31 -6.28 -1.40 15.59
N ASP A 32 -5.64 -2.54 15.34
CA ASP A 32 -5.01 -3.33 16.39
C ASP A 32 -3.54 -2.90 16.49
N LYS A 33 -3.18 -2.35 17.65
CA LYS A 33 -1.77 -2.19 18.04
C LYS A 33 -1.42 -3.46 18.80
N ASP A 34 -0.73 -4.37 18.11
CA ASP A 34 -0.29 -5.63 18.69
C ASP A 34 0.54 -5.33 19.95
N LYS A 35 0.05 -5.77 21.12
CA LYS A 35 0.67 -5.47 22.41
C LYS A 35 2.04 -6.12 22.59
N ASP A 36 2.35 -7.17 21.81
CA ASP A 36 3.62 -7.89 21.87
C ASP A 36 4.65 -7.42 20.84
N ASN A 37 4.23 -6.63 19.84
CA ASN A 37 5.11 -6.11 18.80
C ASN A 37 4.83 -4.61 18.58
N ILE A 38 5.61 -3.77 19.27
CA ILE A 38 5.44 -2.32 19.54
C ILE A 38 5.26 -1.46 18.25
N ASN A 39 5.34 -2.08 17.09
CA ASN A 39 5.89 -1.48 15.90
C ASN A 39 5.10 -1.90 14.62
N THR A 40 4.18 -2.86 14.72
CA THR A 40 3.28 -3.22 13.61
C THR A 40 1.87 -2.70 13.90
N ILE A 41 1.41 -1.73 13.12
CA ILE A 41 0.01 -1.28 13.18
C ILE A 41 -0.73 -1.99 12.05
N SER A 42 -1.77 -2.73 12.41
CA SER A 42 -2.67 -3.37 11.44
C SER A 42 -4.04 -2.71 11.49
N ALA A 43 -4.62 -2.50 10.32
CA ALA A 43 -5.98 -2.00 10.16
C ALA A 43 -6.78 -3.04 9.38
N VAL A 44 -7.90 -3.48 9.95
CA VAL A 44 -8.82 -4.40 9.29
C VAL A 44 -9.91 -3.58 8.63
N PHE A 45 -10.14 -3.80 7.33
CA PHE A 45 -11.17 -3.10 6.57
C PHE A 45 -12.19 -4.11 6.03
N GLU A 46 -13.47 -3.83 6.23
CA GLU A 46 -14.56 -4.54 5.57
C GLU A 46 -15.10 -3.65 4.43
N PHE A 47 -15.04 -4.14 3.19
CA PHE A 47 -15.39 -3.35 2.00
C PHE A 47 -16.14 -4.19 0.96
N HIS A 48 -16.86 -3.50 0.08
CA HIS A 48 -17.45 -4.12 -1.10
C HIS A 48 -16.46 -4.10 -2.28
N GLY A 49 -16.35 -5.23 -2.98
CA GLY A 49 -15.50 -5.35 -4.18
C GLY A 49 -14.36 -6.35 -4.00
N SER A 50 -13.43 -6.35 -4.95
CA SER A 50 -12.24 -7.19 -4.93
C SER A 50 -11.06 -6.52 -4.22
N ILE A 51 -10.16 -7.32 -3.66
CA ILE A 51 -8.92 -6.81 -3.04
C ILE A 51 -8.08 -5.98 -4.02
N LYS A 52 -8.10 -6.31 -5.31
CA LYS A 52 -7.38 -5.57 -6.35
C LYS A 52 -7.95 -4.17 -6.58
N GLU A 53 -9.27 -4.02 -6.48
CA GLU A 53 -9.90 -2.70 -6.53
C GLU A 53 -9.53 -1.87 -5.30
N PHE A 54 -9.51 -2.50 -4.12
CA PHE A 54 -9.11 -1.83 -2.87
C PHE A 54 -7.63 -1.40 -2.89
N GLU A 55 -6.73 -2.25 -3.39
CA GLU A 55 -5.32 -1.92 -3.64
C GLU A 55 -5.16 -0.70 -4.55
N GLY A 56 -5.96 -0.62 -5.62
CA GLY A 56 -5.99 0.53 -6.52
C GLY A 56 -6.42 1.82 -5.82
N GLN A 57 -7.40 1.76 -4.91
CA GLN A 57 -7.82 2.91 -4.12
C GLN A 57 -6.72 3.38 -3.16
N LEU A 58 -6.11 2.45 -2.42
CA LEU A 58 -4.99 2.76 -1.53
C LEU A 58 -3.83 3.43 -2.28
N THR A 59 -3.48 2.89 -3.44
CA THR A 59 -2.43 3.47 -4.31
C THR A 59 -2.80 4.88 -4.77
N SER A 60 -4.05 5.10 -5.17
CA SER A 60 -4.57 6.42 -5.57
C SER A 60 -4.49 7.44 -4.44
N ILE A 61 -4.79 7.03 -3.20
CA ILE A 61 -4.70 7.89 -2.02
C ILE A 61 -3.26 8.32 -1.76
N LEU A 62 -2.30 7.39 -1.83
CA LEU A 62 -0.88 7.72 -1.67
C LEU A 62 -0.44 8.74 -2.73
N LEU A 63 -0.77 8.49 -4.00
CA LEU A 63 -0.43 9.37 -5.12
C LEU A 63 -1.05 10.78 -4.97
N LYS A 64 -2.35 10.87 -4.65
CA LYS A 64 -3.06 12.16 -4.45
C LYS A 64 -2.47 12.99 -3.31
N ASN A 65 -1.96 12.33 -2.28
CA ASN A 65 -1.31 12.99 -1.14
C ASN A 65 0.21 13.17 -1.35
N SER A 66 0.73 12.90 -2.55
CA SER A 66 2.15 13.00 -2.88
C SER A 66 3.07 12.14 -1.99
N ILE A 67 2.54 11.04 -1.46
CA ILE A 67 3.28 10.08 -0.62
C ILE A 67 3.91 9.05 -1.58
N LYS A 68 5.22 9.17 -1.80
CA LYS A 68 5.97 8.34 -2.78
C LYS A 68 6.92 7.34 -2.12
N GLU A 69 7.17 7.53 -0.84
CA GLU A 69 8.08 6.72 -0.05
C GLU A 69 7.45 5.39 0.40
N TYR A 70 6.17 5.16 0.11
CA TYR A 70 5.42 3.95 0.42
C TYR A 70 4.80 3.31 -0.82
N VAL A 71 4.64 1.99 -0.77
CA VAL A 71 4.07 1.15 -1.82
C VAL A 71 3.04 0.21 -1.21
N ILE A 72 1.97 -0.04 -1.94
CA ILE A 72 0.95 -1.03 -1.60
C ILE A 72 1.35 -2.36 -2.26
N ALA A 73 1.35 -3.45 -1.50
CA ALA A 73 1.62 -4.80 -2.01
C ALA A 73 0.67 -5.80 -1.38
N GLN A 74 0.18 -6.78 -2.14
CA GLN A 74 -0.58 -7.90 -1.57
C GLN A 74 0.38 -8.92 -0.93
N ASP A 75 0.01 -9.42 0.24
CA ASP A 75 0.70 -10.53 0.88
C ASP A 75 0.39 -11.83 0.10
N MET A 76 1.45 -12.55 -0.32
CA MET A 76 1.30 -13.79 -1.09
C MET A 76 1.07 -15.02 -0.22
N GLU A 77 1.36 -14.95 1.09
CA GLU A 77 1.16 -16.03 2.05
C GLU A 77 -0.17 -15.90 2.78
N LYS A 78 -0.62 -14.66 3.02
CA LYS A 78 -1.90 -14.37 3.67
C LYS A 78 -2.90 -13.80 2.67
N GLU A 79 -3.90 -14.62 2.35
CA GLU A 79 -5.04 -14.16 1.57
C GLU A 79 -5.69 -12.92 2.19
N ASN A 80 -6.23 -12.06 1.32
CA ASN A 80 -6.92 -10.83 1.69
C ASN A 80 -6.11 -9.84 2.54
N THR A 81 -4.78 -9.93 2.50
CA THR A 81 -3.88 -9.07 3.27
C THR A 81 -3.10 -8.15 2.33
N ILE A 82 -3.08 -6.86 2.67
CA ILE A 82 -2.29 -5.85 1.98
C ILE A 82 -1.26 -5.29 2.95
N ALA A 83 -0.01 -5.23 2.51
CA ALA A 83 1.09 -4.59 3.19
C ALA A 83 1.36 -3.21 2.57
N ILE A 84 1.67 -2.24 3.43
CA ILE A 84 2.17 -0.93 3.02
C ILE A 84 3.64 -0.87 3.42
N LEU A 85 4.51 -0.85 2.43
CA LEU A 85 5.96 -1.02 2.60
C LEU A 85 6.70 0.24 2.16
N LYS A 86 7.79 0.59 2.83
CA LYS A 86 8.64 1.68 2.34
C LYS A 86 9.36 1.25 1.07
N SER A 87 9.31 2.09 0.04
CA SER A 87 9.98 1.86 -1.25
C SER A 87 11.50 1.62 -1.09
N GLY A 88 12.10 2.25 -0.07
CA GLY A 88 13.51 2.08 0.26
C GLY A 88 13.87 0.69 0.81
N ASP A 89 12.96 0.05 1.54
CA ASP A 89 13.17 -1.29 2.12
C ASP A 89 13.09 -2.34 1.01
N LEU A 90 12.15 -2.18 0.08
CA LEU A 90 12.01 -3.03 -1.11
C LEU A 90 13.27 -2.99 -1.98
N ARG A 91 13.84 -1.80 -2.21
CA ARG A 91 15.10 -1.65 -2.96
C ARG A 91 16.26 -2.40 -2.31
N GLN A 92 16.34 -2.46 -0.98
CA GLN A 92 17.37 -3.24 -0.28
C GLN A 92 17.22 -4.74 -0.50
N LEU A 93 16.00 -5.21 -0.76
CA LEU A 93 15.68 -6.59 -1.11
C LEU A 93 15.83 -6.89 -2.61
N GLY A 94 16.32 -5.93 -3.41
CA GLY A 94 16.44 -6.07 -4.86
C GLY A 94 15.10 -5.94 -5.61
N ILE A 95 14.04 -5.52 -4.92
CA ILE A 95 12.72 -5.28 -5.51
C ILE A 95 12.63 -3.83 -5.95
N LEU A 96 12.32 -3.63 -7.22
CA LEU A 96 12.23 -2.32 -7.87
C LEU A 96 10.77 -1.90 -7.98
N VAL A 97 10.51 -0.62 -7.71
CA VAL A 97 9.15 -0.06 -7.68
C VAL A 97 8.99 0.92 -8.84
N CYS A 98 7.87 0.83 -9.57
CA CYS A 98 7.48 1.81 -10.58
C CYS A 98 7.17 3.17 -9.94
N ASP A 99 7.79 4.22 -10.45
CA ASP A 99 7.67 5.57 -9.88
C ASP A 99 6.31 6.25 -10.17
N PHE A 100 5.46 5.64 -11.01
CA PHE A 100 4.14 6.17 -11.40
C PHE A 100 2.97 5.49 -10.68
N CYS A 101 3.01 4.16 -10.54
CA CYS A 101 1.86 3.38 -10.07
C CYS A 101 2.18 2.41 -8.93
N GLY A 102 3.43 2.33 -8.47
CA GLY A 102 3.82 1.44 -7.37
C GLY A 102 3.98 -0.04 -7.74
N ALA A 103 3.82 -0.43 -9.01
CA ALA A 103 4.05 -1.82 -9.43
C ALA A 103 5.48 -2.32 -9.10
N LEU A 104 5.59 -3.59 -8.71
CA LEU A 104 6.83 -4.22 -8.25
C LEU A 104 7.49 -5.05 -9.36
N PHE A 105 8.83 -4.99 -9.44
CA PHE A 105 9.65 -5.65 -10.46
C PHE A 105 10.93 -6.24 -9.86
N HIS A 106 11.46 -7.28 -10.50
CA HIS A 106 12.71 -7.92 -10.07
C HIS A 106 13.92 -7.50 -10.94
N SER A 107 13.69 -6.69 -11.98
CA SER A 107 14.74 -6.17 -12.86
C SER A 107 14.49 -4.74 -13.31
N GLU A 108 15.56 -3.98 -13.53
CA GLU A 108 15.49 -2.60 -14.04
C GLU A 108 14.87 -2.57 -15.45
N ASP A 109 15.11 -3.60 -16.26
CA ASP A 109 14.56 -3.69 -17.62
C ASP A 109 13.03 -3.82 -17.61
N GLU A 110 12.47 -4.72 -16.78
CA GLU A 110 11.02 -4.86 -16.64
C GLU A 110 10.39 -3.58 -16.09
N LYS A 111 11.00 -3.00 -15.05
CA LYS A 111 10.57 -1.70 -14.49
C LYS A 111 10.56 -0.64 -15.59
N TYR A 112 11.63 -0.51 -16.35
CA TYR A 112 11.79 0.50 -17.38
C TYR A 112 10.76 0.35 -18.50
N ILE A 113 10.52 -0.87 -18.99
CA ILE A 113 9.51 -1.14 -20.01
C ILE A 113 8.12 -0.75 -19.50
N HIS A 114 7.79 -1.12 -18.26
CA HIS A 114 6.51 -0.74 -17.66
C HIS A 114 6.37 0.77 -17.48
N GLN A 115 7.42 1.46 -17.01
CA GLN A 115 7.39 2.92 -16.83
C GLN A 115 7.23 3.66 -18.15
N ARG A 116 7.81 3.16 -19.24
CA ARG A 116 7.59 3.73 -20.56
C ARG A 116 6.13 3.68 -20.99
N ALA A 117 5.38 2.66 -20.60
CA ALA A 117 3.96 2.55 -20.93
C ALA A 117 3.15 3.72 -20.33
N HIS A 118 3.51 4.24 -19.16
CA HIS A 118 2.86 5.41 -18.54
C HIS A 118 3.04 6.72 -19.31
N TYR A 119 3.97 6.82 -20.27
CA TYR A 119 4.06 8.00 -21.14
C TYR A 119 3.10 7.94 -22.33
N PHE A 120 2.50 6.77 -22.58
CA PHE A 120 1.60 6.54 -23.71
C PHE A 120 0.12 6.43 -23.30
N TYR A 121 -0.19 6.48 -22.01
CA TYR A 121 -1.53 6.38 -21.42
C TYR A 121 -1.68 7.40 -20.29
#